data_AF-A0A6A0INE8-F1
#
_entry.id   AF-A0A6A0INE8-F1
#
_cell.length_a   1.000
_cell.length_b   1.000
_cell.length_c   1.000
_cell.angle_alpha   90.00
_cell.angle_beta   90.00
_cell.angle_gamma   90.00
#
_symmetry.space_group_name_H-M   'P 1'
#
loop_
_entity.id
_entity.type
_entity.pdbx_description
1 polymer ?
#
loop_
_entity_poly.entity_id
_entity_poly.type
_entity_poly.pdbx_seq_one_letter_code
_entity_poly.pdbx_strand_id
1 'polypeptide(L)'
;MRARPGLAVLLLLVAPAATGQQPDGSIRRSVEVRVTNLDVVVTDKKGARVPGLTRDDFEVLEEGARRTITNFSAVGAAASAPAEGAESPPAAPAAPPGTAPSPPPPPRSFLVVFVDNLHLSVPYRNRALSQVLPLAGRAAASGVPVLVVTSDRSPKIRQKFTTDAVLLARALDEVSRDSAAGSRQDTRRRAAFAGIDGAVRDRKYASAEGQARQLAEEEAAEVDVSLRSLRATVDQLAALEGRKVLLHVSEGLPLSPGADAYEYLASVWPAQGQGVRTGVPRASGLDRGAQMEALAEAANAARVTIHAVDAAGLSRDDDGTGAEKMLATMGRVDPFRARVNRQSPLSLLAEETGGTAILNRSAIAEPLAEVEEDLGSYYSLGYEGAAADEDATLSVEVRVKRPGLVARARRSLRVKSDDSRVAEGVASALFFGRPENPFGASVEFGAPQAGGRPGLPVRIRVPSGRLPGAGAPGAPRGRLVFYFMARDEEDRTSDLVRQEKEVAPDAEVVHEALLKLRPGRQVISIGIRDVATGLASYLQRAVAVPPSR
;
A
#
# COMPACT_ATOMS: atom_id res chain seq x y z
N MET A 1 76.48 -74.23 28.85
CA MET A 1 75.46 -73.15 28.72
C MET A 1 74.63 -73.42 27.48
N ARG A 2 73.31 -73.32 27.64
CA ARG A 2 72.30 -73.94 26.77
C ARG A 2 72.01 -73.09 25.53
N ALA A 3 72.01 -73.74 24.37
CA ALA A 3 71.26 -73.35 23.20
C ALA A 3 70.16 -74.41 22.99
N ARG A 4 68.94 -73.98 22.61
CA ARG A 4 68.14 -74.63 21.57
C ARG A 4 66.89 -73.81 21.21
N PRO A 5 66.46 -73.86 19.93
CA PRO A 5 65.46 -73.01 19.29
C PRO A 5 64.04 -73.51 19.63
N GLY A 6 62.94 -72.76 19.53
CA GLY A 6 62.50 -71.82 18.49
C GLY A 6 61.24 -72.43 17.86
N LEU A 7 60.05 -72.07 18.38
CA LEU A 7 58.75 -72.59 17.94
C LEU A 7 57.85 -71.40 17.54
N ALA A 8 57.33 -71.45 16.32
CA ALA A 8 56.38 -70.49 15.77
C ALA A 8 54.94 -70.85 16.14
N VAL A 9 54.09 -69.84 16.38
CA VAL A 9 52.63 -69.96 16.46
C VAL A 9 52.00 -68.93 15.53
N LEU A 10 51.11 -69.41 14.68
CA LEU A 10 50.33 -68.73 13.64
C LEU A 10 49.13 -67.99 14.28
N LEU A 11 48.94 -66.71 13.95
CA LEU A 11 47.79 -65.91 14.41
C LEU A 11 46.95 -65.47 13.20
N LEU A 12 45.72 -65.99 13.10
CA LEU A 12 44.69 -65.55 12.16
C LEU A 12 44.17 -64.17 12.57
N LEU A 13 44.25 -63.18 11.67
CA LEU A 13 43.54 -61.91 11.81
C LEU A 13 42.10 -62.02 11.27
N VAL A 14 41.13 -61.73 12.12
CA VAL A 14 39.72 -61.50 11.78
C VAL A 14 39.56 -60.02 11.42
N ALA A 15 39.04 -59.72 10.23
CA ALA A 15 38.73 -58.35 9.81
C ALA A 15 37.33 -57.92 10.30
N PRO A 16 37.15 -56.74 10.91
CA PRO A 16 35.83 -56.22 11.26
C PRO A 16 35.14 -55.61 10.04
N ALA A 17 33.85 -55.92 9.88
CA ALA A 17 32.98 -55.34 8.86
C ALA A 17 32.73 -53.85 9.15
N ALA A 18 33.03 -52.99 8.18
CA ALA A 18 32.69 -51.57 8.23
C ALA A 18 31.20 -51.36 7.95
N THR A 19 30.44 -50.99 8.97
CA THR A 19 29.10 -50.39 8.83
C THR A 19 29.24 -49.02 8.17
N GLY A 20 28.73 -48.86 6.95
CA GLY A 20 28.66 -47.58 6.27
C GLY A 20 27.69 -46.63 6.96
N GLN A 21 28.22 -45.60 7.62
CA GLN A 21 27.45 -44.45 8.08
C GLN A 21 26.88 -43.73 6.85
N GLN A 22 25.56 -43.69 6.70
CA GLN A 22 24.91 -42.82 5.72
C GLN A 22 25.17 -41.36 6.15
N PRO A 23 25.61 -40.47 5.25
CA PRO A 23 25.75 -39.06 5.59
C PRO A 23 24.37 -38.49 5.89
N ASP A 24 24.19 -38.03 7.13
CA ASP A 24 23.03 -37.31 7.60
C ASP A 24 22.63 -36.20 6.63
N GLY A 25 21.33 -36.11 6.40
CA GLY A 25 20.71 -35.10 5.56
C GLY A 25 21.13 -33.70 6.01
N SER A 26 22.06 -33.12 5.27
CA SER A 26 22.30 -31.68 5.35
C SER A 26 20.99 -30.98 5.00
N ILE A 27 20.37 -30.37 6.01
CA ILE A 27 19.31 -29.39 5.82
C ILE A 27 19.92 -28.30 4.94
N ARG A 28 19.62 -28.34 3.63
CA ARG A 28 19.91 -27.24 2.72
C ARG A 28 19.05 -26.08 3.17
N ARG A 29 19.59 -25.26 4.06
CA ARG A 29 19.02 -23.96 4.39
C ARG A 29 19.10 -23.14 3.10
N SER A 30 18.01 -23.11 2.34
CA SER A 30 17.88 -22.21 1.20
C SER A 30 17.93 -20.79 1.72
N VAL A 31 19.09 -20.15 1.59
CA VAL A 31 19.23 -18.71 1.82
C VAL A 31 18.56 -18.03 0.62
N GLU A 32 17.28 -17.69 0.76
CA GLU A 32 16.58 -16.85 -0.21
C GLU A 32 17.16 -15.44 -0.06
N VAL A 33 18.06 -15.04 -0.96
CA VAL A 33 18.63 -13.70 -0.99
C VAL A 33 17.54 -12.74 -1.47
N ARG A 34 16.90 -12.04 -0.53
CA ARG A 34 15.86 -11.04 -0.82
C ARG A 34 16.52 -9.67 -1.01
N VAL A 35 16.69 -9.26 -2.27
CA VAL A 35 17.13 -7.89 -2.60
C VAL A 35 15.93 -6.96 -2.49
N THR A 36 15.97 -6.03 -1.54
CA THR A 36 14.95 -5.00 -1.34
C THR A 36 15.42 -3.71 -1.98
N ASN A 37 14.56 -3.08 -2.80
CA ASN A 37 14.81 -1.75 -3.37
C ASN A 37 14.07 -0.67 -2.58
N LEU A 38 14.75 0.42 -2.25
CA LEU A 38 14.18 1.64 -1.67
C LEU A 38 14.31 2.78 -2.66
N ASP A 39 13.19 3.43 -2.97
CA ASP A 39 13.20 4.68 -3.71
C ASP A 39 13.42 5.83 -2.71
N VAL A 40 14.44 6.64 -2.97
CA VAL A 40 14.93 7.69 -2.09
C VAL A 40 14.98 9.00 -2.84
N VAL A 41 14.39 10.01 -2.24
CA VAL A 41 14.38 11.37 -2.73
C VAL A 41 15.30 12.19 -1.85
N VAL A 42 16.23 12.94 -2.44
CA VAL A 42 17.13 13.82 -1.67
C VAL A 42 16.91 15.27 -2.04
N THR A 43 16.70 16.08 -1.01
CA THR A 43 16.48 17.52 -1.09
C THR A 43 17.44 18.28 -0.20
N ASP A 44 17.73 19.52 -0.54
CA ASP A 44 18.38 20.46 0.37
C ASP A 44 17.38 21.03 1.40
N LYS A 45 17.85 21.93 2.28
CA LYS A 45 16.99 22.60 3.28
C LYS A 45 15.90 23.49 2.68
N LYS A 46 15.99 23.84 1.39
CA LYS A 46 15.02 24.67 0.68
C LYS A 46 14.00 23.82 -0.10
N GLY A 47 14.13 22.49 -0.07
CA GLY A 47 13.27 21.56 -0.80
C GLY A 47 13.75 21.26 -2.23
N ALA A 48 14.87 21.85 -2.67
CA ALA A 48 15.39 21.64 -4.03
C ALA A 48 16.08 20.27 -4.15
N ARG A 49 15.89 19.61 -5.30
CA ARG A 49 16.50 18.30 -5.59
C ARG A 49 18.01 18.37 -5.64
N VAL A 50 18.66 17.36 -5.08
CA VAL A 50 20.11 17.21 -5.16
C VAL A 50 20.45 16.02 -6.06
N PRO A 51 20.86 16.27 -7.33
CA PRO A 51 21.32 15.22 -8.23
C PRO A 51 22.80 14.89 -7.97
N GLY A 52 23.31 13.84 -8.63
CA GLY A 52 24.73 13.51 -8.64
C GLY A 52 25.26 12.91 -7.32
N LEU A 53 24.39 12.41 -6.45
CA LEU A 53 24.81 11.63 -5.29
C LEU A 53 25.25 10.24 -5.73
N THR A 54 26.23 9.67 -5.03
CA THR A 54 26.71 8.31 -5.26
C THR A 54 26.20 7.38 -4.16
N ARG A 55 26.34 6.07 -4.36
CA ARG A 55 26.02 5.05 -3.35
C ARG A 55 26.63 5.36 -1.98
N ASP A 56 27.86 5.87 -1.95
CA ASP A 56 28.61 6.09 -0.71
C ASP A 56 28.06 7.27 0.10
N ASP A 57 27.22 8.13 -0.48
CA ASP A 57 26.53 9.21 0.21
C ASP A 57 25.38 8.71 1.10
N PHE A 58 24.99 7.44 0.99
CA PHE A 58 23.84 6.88 1.69
C PHE A 58 24.23 5.89 2.80
N GLU A 59 23.37 5.79 3.80
CA GLU A 59 23.37 4.75 4.84
C GLU A 59 21.93 4.23 4.98
N VAL A 60 21.76 2.91 4.93
CA VAL A 60 20.47 2.24 5.14
C VAL A 60 20.54 1.48 6.46
N LEU A 61 19.55 1.70 7.31
CA LEU A 61 19.36 1.01 8.57
C LEU A 61 18.04 0.25 8.48
N GLU A 62 18.05 -1.03 8.84
CA GLU A 62 16.84 -1.86 8.92
C GLU A 62 16.81 -2.50 10.30
N GLU A 63 15.72 -2.30 11.04
CA GLU A 63 15.64 -2.64 12.47
C GLU A 63 16.81 -2.02 13.27
N GLY A 64 17.23 -0.80 12.89
CA GLY A 64 18.36 -0.09 13.47
C GLY A 64 19.76 -0.63 13.10
N ALA A 65 19.84 -1.76 12.37
CA ALA A 65 21.11 -2.34 11.94
C ALA A 65 21.52 -1.85 10.55
N ARG A 66 22.81 -1.52 10.37
CA ARG A 66 23.36 -1.07 9.08
C ARG A 66 23.28 -2.17 8.02
N ARG A 67 22.77 -1.82 6.83
CA ARG A 67 22.68 -2.70 5.67
C ARG A 67 23.61 -2.23 4.55
N THR A 68 24.28 -3.19 3.94
CA THR A 68 25.13 -2.93 2.77
C THR A 68 24.23 -2.76 1.55
N ILE A 69 24.24 -1.56 0.97
CA ILE A 69 23.63 -1.30 -0.33
C ILE A 69 24.36 -2.17 -1.35
N THR A 70 23.68 -3.03 -2.11
CA THR A 70 24.28 -3.89 -3.13
C THR A 70 24.07 -3.33 -4.53
N ASN A 71 22.91 -2.70 -4.77
CA ASN A 71 22.56 -2.06 -6.04
C ASN A 71 22.29 -0.57 -5.85
N PHE A 72 22.68 0.24 -6.83
CA PHE A 72 22.45 1.68 -6.83
C PHE A 72 22.08 2.14 -8.24
N SER A 73 21.04 2.96 -8.35
CA SER A 73 20.66 3.60 -9.60
C SER A 73 20.12 5.01 -9.31
N ALA A 74 20.49 5.98 -10.14
CA ALA A 74 19.88 7.30 -10.15
C ALA A 74 18.95 7.39 -11.38
N VAL A 75 17.71 7.85 -11.17
CA VAL A 75 16.66 7.89 -12.19
C VAL A 75 16.40 9.35 -12.57
N GLY A 76 16.28 9.61 -13.88
CA GLY A 76 15.97 10.94 -14.44
C GLY A 76 16.96 12.02 -14.03
N ALA A 77 16.46 13.17 -13.58
CA ALA A 77 17.30 14.32 -13.22
C ALA A 77 18.29 14.02 -12.08
N ALA A 78 18.00 13.05 -11.21
CA ALA A 78 18.92 12.60 -10.16
C ALA A 78 20.25 12.06 -10.71
N ALA A 79 20.25 11.52 -11.94
CA ALA A 79 21.44 11.02 -12.61
C ALA A 79 22.36 12.14 -13.15
N SER A 80 21.90 13.40 -13.15
CA SER A 80 22.65 14.51 -13.76
C SER A 80 23.76 15.02 -12.83
N ALA A 81 24.97 14.52 -13.04
CA ALA A 81 26.22 15.25 -12.82
C ALA A 81 27.17 15.01 -14.00
N PRO A 82 27.89 16.04 -14.49
CA PRO A 82 29.03 15.80 -15.36
C PRO A 82 30.12 15.14 -14.51
N ALA A 83 30.44 13.89 -14.80
CA ALA A 83 31.69 13.31 -14.35
C ALA A 83 32.83 14.02 -15.11
N GLU A 84 33.41 15.06 -14.54
CA GLU A 84 34.78 15.44 -14.91
C GLU A 84 35.69 14.23 -14.61
N GLY A 85 36.23 13.62 -15.67
CA GLY A 85 37.39 12.73 -15.57
C GLY A 85 37.15 11.22 -15.56
N ALA A 86 36.07 10.69 -16.16
CA ALA A 86 36.03 9.28 -16.54
C ALA A 86 36.36 9.11 -18.03
N GLU A 87 37.65 9.01 -18.30
CA GLU A 87 38.18 8.56 -19.59
C GLU A 87 37.51 7.22 -19.96
N SER A 88 36.95 7.15 -21.17
CA SER A 88 36.34 5.92 -21.68
C SER A 88 37.41 4.81 -21.72
N PRO A 89 37.22 3.65 -21.07
CA PRO A 89 38.12 2.53 -21.27
C PRO A 89 38.09 2.10 -22.74
N PRO A 90 39.23 1.72 -23.35
CA PRO A 90 39.24 1.20 -24.70
C PRO A 90 38.36 -0.05 -24.79
N ALA A 91 37.62 -0.19 -25.88
CA ALA A 91 36.80 -1.35 -26.17
C ALA A 91 37.65 -2.63 -26.10
N ALA A 92 37.42 -3.45 -25.05
CA ALA A 92 37.94 -4.79 -24.97
C ALA A 92 37.06 -5.76 -25.78
N PRO A 93 37.62 -6.86 -26.33
CA PRO A 93 36.95 -7.69 -27.34
C PRO A 93 35.75 -8.44 -26.79
N ALA A 94 34.75 -8.63 -27.65
CA ALA A 94 33.50 -9.33 -27.37
C ALA A 94 33.72 -10.73 -26.77
N ALA A 95 33.21 -10.95 -25.55
CA ALA A 95 33.04 -12.27 -24.96
C ALA A 95 31.77 -12.96 -25.53
N PRO A 96 31.69 -14.31 -25.51
CA PRO A 96 30.59 -15.05 -26.13
C PRO A 96 29.26 -14.87 -25.40
N PRO A 97 28.11 -15.19 -26.04
CA PRO A 97 26.78 -14.98 -25.49
C PRO A 97 26.49 -15.98 -24.36
N GLY A 98 26.92 -15.64 -23.15
CA GLY A 98 26.40 -16.17 -21.90
C GLY A 98 25.46 -15.14 -21.30
N THR A 99 24.26 -15.57 -20.92
CA THR A 99 23.12 -14.79 -20.43
C THR A 99 23.48 -13.77 -19.35
N ALA A 100 23.92 -12.58 -19.75
CA ALA A 100 23.92 -11.42 -18.88
C ALA A 100 22.46 -11.05 -18.61
N PRO A 101 22.07 -10.75 -17.36
CA PRO A 101 20.75 -10.21 -17.07
C PRO A 101 20.56 -8.96 -17.93
N SER A 102 19.53 -8.95 -18.78
CA SER A 102 19.16 -7.72 -19.49
C SER A 102 18.90 -6.63 -18.46
N PRO A 103 19.36 -5.38 -18.69
CA PRO A 103 19.08 -4.29 -17.77
C PRO A 103 17.55 -4.21 -17.56
N PRO A 104 17.08 -4.01 -16.32
CA PRO A 104 15.65 -3.92 -16.05
C PRO A 104 15.05 -2.81 -16.94
N PRO A 105 13.83 -3.00 -17.47
CA PRO A 105 13.14 -1.96 -18.21
C PRO A 105 13.08 -0.66 -17.37
N PRO A 106 13.08 0.53 -18.01
CA PRO A 106 13.07 1.79 -17.29
C PRO A 106 11.90 1.82 -16.28
N PRO A 107 12.13 2.32 -15.06
CA PRO A 107 11.14 2.24 -14.00
C PRO A 107 9.86 2.97 -14.44
N ARG A 108 8.76 2.24 -14.42
CA ARG A 108 7.42 2.79 -14.67
C ARG A 108 6.96 3.51 -13.41
N SER A 109 6.69 4.80 -13.51
CA SER A 109 6.01 5.55 -12.46
C SER A 109 4.51 5.60 -12.74
N PHE A 110 3.71 5.62 -11.68
CA PHE A 110 2.26 5.75 -11.72
C PHE A 110 1.82 6.88 -10.79
N LEU A 111 0.87 7.70 -11.25
CA LEU A 111 0.22 8.71 -10.43
C LEU A 111 -1.22 8.31 -10.15
N VAL A 112 -1.62 8.35 -8.88
CA VAL A 112 -3.00 8.12 -8.45
C VAL A 112 -3.50 9.41 -7.81
N VAL A 113 -4.49 10.04 -8.41
CA VAL A 113 -5.21 11.18 -7.82
C VAL A 113 -6.40 10.64 -7.05
N PHE A 114 -6.33 10.67 -5.73
CA PHE A 114 -7.39 10.23 -4.83
C PHE A 114 -8.12 11.44 -4.24
N VAL A 115 -9.40 11.58 -4.54
CA VAL A 115 -10.24 12.71 -4.11
C VAL A 115 -11.23 12.25 -3.05
N ASP A 116 -11.06 12.70 -1.81
CA ASP A 116 -11.91 12.31 -0.69
C ASP A 116 -13.16 13.20 -0.58
N ASN A 117 -14.18 12.91 -1.40
CA ASN A 117 -15.45 13.63 -1.37
C ASN A 117 -16.22 13.46 -0.04
N LEU A 118 -15.81 12.53 0.84
CA LEU A 118 -16.39 12.40 2.17
C LEU A 118 -15.90 13.53 3.09
N HIS A 119 -14.64 13.96 2.98
CA HIS A 119 -14.07 15.04 3.80
C HIS A 119 -13.88 16.36 3.07
N LEU A 120 -14.29 16.46 1.80
CA LEU A 120 -14.22 17.69 1.03
C LEU A 120 -15.56 18.44 1.00
N SER A 121 -15.47 19.75 0.98
CA SER A 121 -16.47 20.71 0.57
C SER A 121 -16.28 21.03 -0.91
N VAL A 122 -17.38 21.37 -1.59
CA VAL A 122 -17.36 21.64 -3.03
C VAL A 122 -16.39 22.77 -3.42
N PRO A 123 -16.31 23.91 -2.71
CA PRO A 123 -15.39 25.00 -3.08
C PRO A 123 -13.92 24.58 -2.99
N TYR A 124 -13.53 23.93 -1.88
CA TYR A 124 -12.14 23.52 -1.68
C TYR A 124 -11.74 22.39 -2.62
N ARG A 125 -12.62 21.43 -2.88
CA ARG A 125 -12.41 20.43 -3.94
C ARG A 125 -12.17 21.07 -5.29
N ASN A 126 -13.07 21.92 -5.76
CA ASN A 126 -12.98 22.46 -7.12
C ASN A 126 -11.72 23.34 -7.30
N ARG A 127 -11.35 24.09 -6.25
CA ARG A 127 -10.06 24.81 -6.21
C ARG A 127 -8.86 23.85 -6.28
N ALA A 128 -8.84 22.78 -5.51
CA ALA A 128 -7.76 21.79 -5.56
C ALA A 128 -7.68 21.10 -6.93
N LEU A 129 -8.81 20.63 -7.49
CA LEU A 129 -8.88 19.97 -8.79
C LEU A 129 -8.38 20.87 -9.93
N SER A 130 -8.66 22.17 -9.88
CA SER A 130 -8.16 23.12 -10.89
C SER A 130 -6.62 23.20 -10.93
N GLN A 131 -5.95 22.92 -9.81
CA GLN A 131 -4.49 22.92 -9.69
C GLN A 131 -3.88 21.53 -9.89
N VAL A 132 -4.63 20.46 -9.59
CA VAL A 132 -4.24 19.06 -9.85
C VAL A 132 -4.32 18.71 -11.34
N LEU A 133 -5.26 19.28 -12.09
CA LEU A 133 -5.41 19.02 -13.52
C LEU A 133 -4.13 19.30 -14.33
N PRO A 134 -3.46 20.47 -14.19
CA PRO A 134 -2.17 20.71 -14.83
C PRO A 134 -1.09 19.68 -14.48
N LEU A 135 -1.00 19.26 -13.20
CA LEU A 135 -0.06 18.22 -12.77
C LEU A 135 -0.35 16.89 -13.48
N ALA A 136 -1.61 16.44 -13.47
CA ALA A 136 -2.01 15.20 -14.13
C ALA A 136 -1.72 15.24 -15.64
N GLY A 137 -1.96 16.38 -16.29
CA GLY A 137 -1.65 16.59 -17.70
C GLY A 137 -0.15 16.52 -18.01
N ARG A 138 0.72 17.13 -17.20
CA ARG A 138 2.18 17.07 -17.40
C ARG A 138 2.78 15.70 -17.08
N ALA A 139 2.29 15.03 -16.03
CA ALA A 139 2.64 13.64 -15.74
C ALA A 139 2.29 12.73 -16.92
N ALA A 140 1.07 12.85 -17.45
CA ALA A 140 0.61 12.10 -18.61
C ALA A 140 1.43 12.39 -19.88
N ALA A 141 1.77 13.66 -20.14
CA ALA A 141 2.64 14.06 -21.26
C ALA A 141 4.06 13.49 -21.13
N SER A 142 4.53 13.24 -19.90
CA SER A 142 5.81 12.60 -19.61
C SER A 142 5.74 11.06 -19.64
N GLY A 143 4.60 10.48 -20.06
CA GLY A 143 4.39 9.04 -20.16
C GLY A 143 4.02 8.35 -18.84
N VAL A 144 3.73 9.10 -17.77
CA VAL A 144 3.27 8.55 -16.48
C VAL A 144 1.76 8.30 -16.56
N PRO A 145 1.28 7.05 -16.46
CA PRO A 145 -0.15 6.77 -16.44
C PRO A 145 -0.78 7.31 -15.16
N VAL A 146 -1.92 7.99 -15.31
CA VAL A 146 -2.66 8.61 -14.20
C VAL A 146 -3.98 7.87 -13.97
N LEU A 147 -4.24 7.49 -12.73
CA LEU A 147 -5.50 6.94 -12.23
C LEU A 147 -6.26 8.02 -11.45
N VAL A 148 -7.56 8.19 -11.68
CA VAL A 148 -8.41 9.09 -10.88
C VAL A 148 -9.39 8.26 -10.08
N VAL A 149 -9.35 8.41 -8.75
CA VAL A 149 -10.20 7.71 -7.79
C VAL A 149 -10.93 8.74 -6.94
N THR A 150 -12.23 8.52 -6.72
CA THR A 150 -13.02 9.28 -5.74
C THR A 150 -13.45 8.39 -4.60
N SER A 151 -13.59 8.95 -3.41
CA SER A 151 -14.22 8.29 -2.26
C SER A 151 -15.47 9.04 -1.82
N ASP A 152 -16.62 8.37 -1.90
CA ASP A 152 -17.91 8.83 -1.37
C ASP A 152 -18.60 7.71 -0.58
N ARG A 153 -17.83 7.08 0.32
CA ARG A 153 -18.10 5.88 1.15
C ARG A 153 -17.44 4.59 0.68
N SER A 154 -17.11 4.52 -0.60
CA SER A 154 -16.29 3.46 -1.17
C SER A 154 -15.42 4.06 -2.28
N PRO A 155 -14.26 3.47 -2.58
CA PRO A 155 -13.44 3.94 -3.68
C PRO A 155 -14.14 3.64 -5.01
N LYS A 156 -14.16 4.63 -5.90
CA LYS A 156 -14.69 4.51 -7.26
C LYS A 156 -13.63 4.95 -8.25
N ILE A 157 -13.31 4.10 -9.22
CA ILE A 157 -12.37 4.46 -10.29
C ILE A 157 -13.11 5.30 -11.32
N ARG A 158 -12.78 6.58 -11.40
CA ARG A 158 -13.38 7.53 -12.35
C ARG A 158 -12.67 7.52 -13.70
N GLN A 159 -11.37 7.26 -13.67
CA GLN A 159 -10.56 7.07 -14.85
C GLN A 159 -9.49 6.05 -14.54
N LYS A 160 -9.46 4.96 -15.31
CA LYS A 160 -8.36 3.97 -15.28
C LYS A 160 -7.05 4.62 -15.72
N PHE A 161 -5.93 3.98 -15.42
CA PHE A 161 -4.60 4.44 -15.87
C PHE A 161 -4.61 4.83 -17.35
N THR A 162 -4.27 6.09 -17.62
CA THR A 162 -4.18 6.65 -18.95
C THR A 162 -3.12 7.74 -19.00
N THR A 163 -2.53 7.95 -20.18
CA THR A 163 -1.68 9.11 -20.50
C THR A 163 -2.41 10.12 -21.39
N ASP A 164 -3.72 9.94 -21.61
CA ASP A 164 -4.55 10.85 -22.39
C ASP A 164 -5.04 12.01 -21.51
N ALA A 165 -4.53 13.21 -21.78
CA ALA A 165 -4.88 14.43 -21.06
C ALA A 165 -6.37 14.82 -21.21
N VAL A 166 -7.03 14.47 -22.33
CA VAL A 166 -8.45 14.77 -22.56
C VAL A 166 -9.32 13.89 -21.66
N LEU A 167 -8.99 12.60 -21.55
CA LEU A 167 -9.69 11.69 -20.64
C LEU A 167 -9.52 12.12 -19.18
N LEU A 168 -8.31 12.55 -18.79
CA LEU A 168 -8.05 13.06 -17.44
C LEU A 168 -8.80 14.36 -17.14
N ALA A 169 -8.80 15.31 -18.08
CA ALA A 169 -9.55 16.56 -17.96
C ALA A 169 -11.04 16.30 -17.79
N ARG A 170 -11.61 15.42 -18.62
CA ARG A 170 -13.01 15.00 -18.51
C ARG A 170 -13.31 14.37 -17.16
N ALA A 171 -12.48 13.44 -16.70
CA ALA A 171 -12.70 12.75 -15.43
C ALA A 171 -12.67 13.72 -14.25
N LEU A 172 -11.68 14.62 -14.17
CA LEU A 172 -11.60 15.60 -13.09
C LEU A 172 -12.72 16.65 -13.15
N ASP A 173 -13.16 17.01 -14.35
CA ASP A 173 -14.33 17.88 -14.57
C ASP A 173 -15.63 17.20 -14.10
N GLU A 174 -15.84 15.91 -14.40
CA GLU A 174 -16.95 15.13 -13.85
C GLU A 174 -16.90 15.06 -12.32
N VAL A 175 -15.74 14.81 -11.72
CA VAL A 175 -15.56 14.82 -10.25
C VAL A 175 -15.88 16.19 -9.64
N SER A 176 -15.56 17.29 -10.34
CA SER A 176 -15.85 18.65 -9.87
C SER A 176 -17.36 18.95 -9.73
N ARG A 177 -18.21 18.14 -10.37
CA ARG A 177 -19.68 18.24 -10.32
C ARG A 177 -20.33 17.27 -9.34
N ASP A 178 -19.57 16.37 -8.74
CA ASP A 178 -20.11 15.45 -7.74
C ASP A 178 -20.58 16.18 -6.48
N SER A 179 -21.47 15.52 -5.73
CA SER A 179 -21.73 15.93 -4.36
C SER A 179 -20.52 15.66 -3.47
N ALA A 180 -20.29 16.50 -2.46
CA ALA A 180 -19.32 16.24 -1.40
C ALA A 180 -19.97 16.46 -0.03
N ALA A 181 -19.45 15.80 1.00
CA ALA A 181 -20.08 15.75 2.31
C ALA A 181 -19.60 16.82 3.30
N GLY A 182 -18.51 17.54 2.99
CA GLY A 182 -17.91 18.55 3.88
C GLY A 182 -18.89 19.60 4.40
N SER A 183 -19.73 20.18 3.54
CA SER A 183 -20.74 21.16 3.99
C SER A 183 -21.82 20.54 4.91
N ARG A 184 -22.14 19.25 4.74
CA ARG A 184 -23.05 18.53 5.64
C ARG A 184 -22.38 18.20 6.97
N GLN A 185 -21.09 17.86 6.97
CA GLN A 185 -20.29 17.70 8.19
C GLN A 185 -20.28 18.99 9.00
N ASP A 186 -19.96 20.11 8.36
CA ASP A 186 -19.98 21.44 8.99
C ASP A 186 -21.33 21.78 9.61
N THR A 187 -22.42 21.50 8.91
CA THR A 187 -23.78 21.75 9.40
C THR A 187 -24.10 20.89 10.64
N ARG A 188 -23.74 19.60 10.61
CA ARG A 188 -23.91 18.69 11.77
C ARG A 188 -23.08 19.14 12.96
N ARG A 189 -21.85 19.58 12.73
CA ARG A 189 -20.98 20.15 13.76
C ARG A 189 -21.64 21.32 14.46
N ARG A 190 -22.16 22.30 13.70
CA ARG A 190 -22.88 23.47 14.25
C ARG A 190 -24.10 23.04 15.07
N ALA A 191 -24.86 22.06 14.58
CA ALA A 191 -26.02 21.53 15.28
C ALA A 191 -25.64 20.87 16.61
N ALA A 192 -24.57 20.08 16.65
CA ALA A 192 -24.07 19.47 17.88
C ALA A 192 -23.66 20.51 18.91
N PHE A 193 -22.95 21.57 18.51
CA PHE A 193 -22.58 22.66 19.42
C PHE A 193 -23.77 23.45 19.95
N ALA A 194 -24.74 23.76 19.09
CA ALA A 194 -25.99 24.38 19.53
C ALA A 194 -26.77 23.47 20.49
N GLY A 195 -26.72 22.16 20.27
CA GLY A 195 -27.27 21.14 21.16
C GLY A 195 -26.58 21.11 22.53
N ILE A 196 -25.24 21.19 22.55
CA ILE A 196 -24.44 21.33 23.78
C ILE A 196 -24.86 22.58 24.53
N ASP A 197 -24.93 23.74 23.86
CA ASP A 197 -25.36 25.00 24.48
C ASP A 197 -26.79 24.94 25.04
N GLY A 198 -27.70 24.26 24.34
CA GLY A 198 -29.05 23.98 24.84
C GLY A 198 -29.04 23.15 26.13
N ALA A 199 -28.29 22.05 26.13
CA ALA A 199 -28.18 21.17 27.28
C ALA A 199 -27.47 21.82 28.48
N VAL A 200 -26.49 22.69 28.25
CA VAL A 200 -25.82 23.52 29.27
C VAL A 200 -26.83 24.48 29.91
N ARG A 201 -27.63 25.19 29.12
CA ARG A 201 -28.69 26.08 29.64
C ARG A 201 -29.71 25.32 30.49
N ASP A 202 -30.07 24.12 30.06
CA ASP A 202 -30.99 23.22 30.79
C ASP A 202 -30.36 22.51 32.00
N ARG A 203 -29.04 22.69 32.24
CA ARG A 203 -28.26 21.97 33.27
C ARG A 203 -28.33 20.44 33.15
N LYS A 204 -28.36 19.91 31.92
CA LYS A 204 -28.36 18.47 31.61
C LYS A 204 -27.01 18.00 31.07
N TYR A 205 -26.06 17.67 31.94
CA TYR A 205 -24.72 17.24 31.52
C TYR A 205 -24.76 16.02 30.60
N ALA A 206 -25.52 14.98 30.97
CA ALA A 206 -25.64 13.76 30.17
C ALA A 206 -26.15 14.03 28.74
N SER A 207 -27.02 15.02 28.56
CA SER A 207 -27.47 15.45 27.23
C SER A 207 -26.36 16.18 26.46
N ALA A 208 -25.61 17.06 27.12
CA ALA A 208 -24.49 17.77 26.51
C ALA A 208 -23.35 16.82 26.10
N GLU A 209 -22.98 15.89 26.99
CA GLU A 209 -22.04 14.82 26.71
C GLU A 209 -22.56 13.90 25.58
N GLY A 210 -23.85 13.59 25.57
CA GLY A 210 -24.49 12.83 24.49
C GLY A 210 -24.35 13.49 23.11
N GLN A 211 -24.48 14.82 23.03
CA GLN A 211 -24.25 15.57 21.78
C GLN A 211 -22.79 15.50 21.33
N ALA A 212 -21.83 15.70 22.24
CA ALA A 212 -20.40 15.60 21.93
C ALA A 212 -20.03 14.17 21.48
N ARG A 213 -20.54 13.16 22.20
CA ARG A 213 -20.32 11.74 21.90
C ARG A 213 -20.87 11.37 20.53
N GLN A 214 -22.11 11.77 20.22
CA GLN A 214 -22.72 11.48 18.92
C GLN A 214 -21.89 12.06 17.77
N LEU A 215 -21.46 13.32 17.88
CA LEU A 215 -20.61 13.93 16.87
C LEU A 215 -19.28 13.17 16.72
N ALA A 216 -18.66 12.77 17.83
CA ALA A 216 -17.40 12.03 17.81
C ALA A 216 -17.52 10.65 17.17
N GLU A 217 -18.60 9.91 17.45
CA GLU A 217 -18.90 8.60 16.85
C GLU A 217 -19.17 8.71 15.34
N GLU A 218 -19.90 9.76 14.91
CA GLU A 218 -20.15 10.04 13.48
C GLU A 218 -18.86 10.41 12.74
N GLU A 219 -18.05 11.31 13.28
CA GLU A 219 -16.75 11.68 12.70
C GLU A 219 -15.81 10.46 12.63
N ALA A 220 -15.78 9.63 13.66
CA ALA A 220 -14.96 8.42 13.67
C ALA A 220 -15.38 7.42 12.58
N ALA A 221 -16.69 7.21 12.40
CA ALA A 221 -17.20 6.34 11.34
C ALA A 221 -16.81 6.86 9.95
N GLU A 222 -16.79 8.18 9.74
CA GLU A 222 -16.43 8.81 8.47
C GLU A 222 -14.93 8.71 8.17
N VAL A 223 -14.08 8.91 9.19
CA VAL A 223 -12.63 8.65 9.09
C VAL A 223 -12.39 7.18 8.75
N ASP A 224 -13.05 6.25 9.45
CA ASP A 224 -12.90 4.82 9.20
C ASP A 224 -13.30 4.42 7.77
N VAL A 225 -14.33 5.06 7.22
CA VAL A 225 -14.75 4.88 5.82
C VAL A 225 -13.68 5.36 4.84
N SER A 226 -13.04 6.50 5.12
CA SER A 226 -12.01 7.07 4.25
C SER A 226 -10.71 6.26 4.31
N LEU A 227 -10.32 5.82 5.50
CA LEU A 227 -9.20 4.90 5.71
C LEU A 227 -9.40 3.57 4.98
N ARG A 228 -10.60 2.98 5.05
CA ARG A 228 -10.92 1.78 4.27
C ARG A 228 -10.84 2.02 2.76
N SER A 229 -11.28 3.18 2.28
CA SER A 229 -11.25 3.52 0.85
C SER A 229 -9.82 3.75 0.34
N LEU A 230 -8.98 4.42 1.14
CA LEU A 230 -7.54 4.55 0.87
C LEU A 230 -6.86 3.19 0.89
N ARG A 231 -7.11 2.36 1.93
CA ARG A 231 -6.54 1.01 2.04
C ARG A 231 -6.91 0.14 0.85
N ALA A 232 -8.19 0.12 0.47
CA ALA A 232 -8.64 -0.63 -0.70
C ALA A 232 -7.96 -0.13 -1.99
N THR A 233 -7.75 1.18 -2.15
CA THR A 233 -7.01 1.72 -3.30
C THR A 233 -5.54 1.30 -3.28
N VAL A 234 -4.89 1.31 -2.11
CA VAL A 234 -3.50 0.81 -1.94
C VAL A 234 -3.40 -0.68 -2.30
N ASP A 235 -4.35 -1.50 -1.84
CA ASP A 235 -4.38 -2.93 -2.11
C ASP A 235 -4.55 -3.22 -3.62
N GLN A 236 -5.36 -2.42 -4.33
CA GLN A 236 -5.51 -2.51 -5.79
C GLN A 236 -4.18 -2.30 -6.52
N LEU A 237 -3.30 -1.47 -5.96
CA LEU A 237 -2.02 -1.10 -6.55
C LEU A 237 -0.87 -2.03 -6.16
N ALA A 238 -1.07 -2.94 -5.20
CA ALA A 238 0.00 -3.68 -4.54
C ALA A 238 0.84 -4.55 -5.48
N ALA A 239 0.22 -5.12 -6.52
CA ALA A 239 0.90 -5.96 -7.51
C ALA A 239 1.46 -5.20 -8.72
N LEU A 240 1.21 -3.89 -8.84
CA LEU A 240 1.78 -3.10 -9.92
C LEU A 240 3.27 -2.89 -9.66
N GLU A 241 4.10 -3.26 -10.63
CA GLU A 241 5.53 -3.03 -10.58
C GLU A 241 5.89 -1.61 -10.93
N GLY A 242 6.83 -1.02 -10.19
CA GLY A 242 7.27 0.36 -10.37
C GLY A 242 6.87 1.29 -9.24
N ARG A 243 7.29 2.56 -9.36
CA ARG A 243 7.07 3.59 -8.35
C ARG A 243 5.64 4.09 -8.43
N LYS A 244 4.95 4.13 -7.30
CA LYS A 244 3.54 4.55 -7.24
C LYS A 244 3.40 5.72 -6.32
N VAL A 245 2.84 6.80 -6.83
CA VAL A 245 2.60 8.03 -6.10
C VAL A 245 1.10 8.22 -5.98
N LEU A 246 0.59 8.31 -4.75
CA LEU A 246 -0.81 8.58 -4.44
C LEU A 246 -0.93 10.01 -3.90
N LEU A 247 -1.57 10.89 -4.66
CA LEU A 247 -1.93 12.24 -4.24
C LEU A 247 -3.31 12.19 -3.55
N HIS A 248 -3.31 12.26 -2.22
CA HIS A 248 -4.51 12.28 -1.39
C HIS A 248 -4.99 13.72 -1.21
N VAL A 249 -6.17 14.04 -1.75
CA VAL A 249 -6.81 15.36 -1.63
C VAL A 249 -7.99 15.27 -0.67
N SER A 250 -7.90 15.95 0.48
CA SER A 250 -8.94 16.01 1.52
C SER A 250 -8.89 17.34 2.29
N GLU A 251 -9.78 17.57 3.27
CA GLU A 251 -9.67 18.69 4.25
C GLU A 251 -9.06 18.24 5.60
N GLY A 252 -8.29 17.15 5.54
CA GLY A 252 -7.77 16.48 6.73
C GLY A 252 -8.71 15.39 7.26
N LEU A 253 -8.13 14.54 8.10
CA LEU A 253 -8.81 13.44 8.78
C LEU A 253 -8.53 13.65 10.27
N PRO A 254 -9.54 13.87 11.14
CA PRO A 254 -9.27 14.08 12.56
C PRO A 254 -8.63 12.82 13.17
N LEU A 255 -7.44 12.97 13.76
CA LEU A 255 -6.73 11.92 14.49
C LEU A 255 -7.55 11.44 15.70
N SER A 256 -8.14 12.41 16.41
CA SER A 256 -9.08 12.20 17.50
C SER A 256 -10.43 12.83 17.12
N PRO A 257 -11.33 12.07 16.48
CA PRO A 257 -12.70 12.49 16.17
C PRO A 257 -13.44 13.06 17.39
N GLY A 258 -14.12 14.19 17.21
CA GLY A 258 -14.86 14.91 18.24
C GLY A 258 -14.04 15.48 19.40
N ALA A 259 -12.70 15.48 19.32
CA ALA A 259 -11.85 16.00 20.40
C ALA A 259 -12.16 17.46 20.76
N ASP A 260 -12.47 18.26 19.76
CA ASP A 260 -12.85 19.65 19.94
C ASP A 260 -14.30 19.84 20.43
N ALA A 261 -15.20 18.88 20.19
CA ALA A 261 -16.52 18.83 20.79
C ALA A 261 -16.45 18.63 22.31
N TYR A 262 -15.56 17.74 22.75
CA TYR A 262 -15.28 17.54 24.17
C TYR A 262 -14.52 18.72 24.79
N GLU A 263 -13.58 19.34 24.06
CA GLU A 263 -12.93 20.59 24.49
C GLU A 263 -13.95 21.71 24.65
N TYR A 264 -14.86 21.85 23.70
CA TYR A 264 -15.94 22.82 23.77
C TYR A 264 -16.83 22.58 24.99
N LEU A 265 -17.31 21.34 25.19
CA LEU A 265 -18.12 20.97 26.35
C LEU A 265 -17.40 21.31 27.66
N ALA A 266 -16.10 21.03 27.75
CA ALA A 266 -15.28 21.39 28.91
C ALA A 266 -15.22 22.90 29.15
N SER A 267 -15.22 23.71 28.09
CA SER A 267 -15.16 25.17 28.18
C SER A 267 -16.47 25.81 28.64
N VAL A 268 -17.62 25.24 28.23
CA VAL A 268 -18.95 25.80 28.52
C VAL A 268 -19.62 25.18 29.74
N TRP A 269 -19.11 24.04 30.22
CA TRP A 269 -19.56 23.40 31.44
C TRP A 269 -18.59 23.71 32.58
N PRO A 270 -18.81 24.79 33.37
CA PRO A 270 -17.92 25.10 34.49
C PRO A 270 -17.89 23.92 35.46
N ALA A 271 -16.69 23.55 35.91
CA ALA A 271 -16.47 22.54 36.94
C ALA A 271 -17.14 22.97 38.26
N GLN A 272 -18.46 22.71 38.40
CA GLN A 272 -19.21 22.93 39.63
C GLN A 272 -18.86 21.85 40.65
N GLY A 273 -17.64 21.87 41.20
CA GLY A 273 -17.24 21.16 42.44
C GLY A 273 -17.41 19.62 42.49
N GLN A 274 -18.03 19.01 41.49
CA GLN A 274 -18.12 17.57 41.27
C GLN A 274 -17.04 17.27 40.25
N GLY A 275 -16.13 16.32 40.55
CA GLY A 275 -14.96 15.97 39.75
C GLY A 275 -15.26 15.40 38.37
N VAL A 276 -16.06 16.09 37.56
CA VAL A 276 -16.33 15.80 36.15
C VAL A 276 -15.02 16.02 35.42
N ARG A 277 -14.36 14.91 35.07
CA ARG A 277 -13.16 14.93 34.24
C ARG A 277 -13.59 15.28 32.82
N THR A 278 -13.64 16.57 32.50
CA THR A 278 -13.93 17.11 31.17
C THR A 278 -12.76 16.94 30.19
N GLY A 279 -11.98 15.87 30.33
CA GLY A 279 -10.97 15.51 29.35
C GLY A 279 -11.65 14.84 28.16
N VAL A 280 -11.21 15.16 26.94
CA VAL A 280 -11.38 14.24 25.79
C VAL A 280 -11.01 12.86 26.33
N PRO A 281 -11.91 11.87 26.35
CA PRO A 281 -11.54 10.56 26.81
C PRO A 281 -10.51 10.02 25.81
N ARG A 282 -9.22 10.28 26.06
CA ARG A 282 -8.08 9.69 25.34
C ARG A 282 -8.12 8.15 25.41
N ALA A 283 -8.94 7.61 26.30
CA ALA A 283 -9.22 6.19 26.47
C ALA A 283 -10.49 5.70 25.71
N SER A 284 -11.14 6.50 24.87
CA SER A 284 -12.46 6.18 24.27
C SER A 284 -12.46 5.27 23.04
N GLY A 285 -11.30 4.79 22.58
CA GLY A 285 -11.24 3.99 21.34
C GLY A 285 -11.58 4.78 20.07
N LEU A 286 -11.71 6.11 20.15
CA LEU A 286 -11.93 6.99 19.01
C LEU A 286 -10.63 7.45 18.34
N ASP A 287 -9.49 7.40 19.03
CA ASP A 287 -8.19 7.68 18.42
C ASP A 287 -7.96 6.79 17.18
N ARG A 288 -7.41 7.39 16.12
CA ARG A 288 -7.16 6.71 14.84
C ARG A 288 -5.68 6.61 14.46
N GLY A 289 -4.77 6.86 15.41
CA GLY A 289 -3.33 6.76 15.18
C GLY A 289 -2.92 5.39 14.66
N ALA A 290 -3.34 4.32 15.34
CA ALA A 290 -3.03 2.95 14.94
C ALA A 290 -3.57 2.59 13.53
N GLN A 291 -4.75 3.08 13.17
CA GLN A 291 -5.34 2.85 11.84
C GLN A 291 -4.59 3.64 10.75
N MET A 292 -4.08 4.83 11.07
CA MET A 292 -3.25 5.62 10.16
C MET A 292 -1.88 4.97 9.95
N GLU A 293 -1.24 4.49 11.02
CA GLU A 293 0.00 3.72 10.97
C GLU A 293 -0.18 2.44 10.14
N ALA A 294 -1.26 1.68 10.37
CA ALA A 294 -1.58 0.49 9.59
C ALA A 294 -1.81 0.80 8.09
N LEU A 295 -2.36 1.97 7.76
CA LEU A 295 -2.47 2.44 6.37
C LEU A 295 -1.11 2.81 5.77
N ALA A 296 -0.22 3.44 6.54
CA ALA A 296 1.13 3.76 6.09
C ALA A 296 1.95 2.48 5.84
N GLU A 297 1.87 1.48 6.73
CA GLU A 297 2.48 0.17 6.53
C GLU A 297 1.93 -0.55 5.29
N ALA A 298 0.62 -0.45 5.05
CA ALA A 298 -0.02 -0.96 3.84
C ALA A 298 0.59 -0.35 2.58
N ALA A 299 0.69 0.97 2.57
CA ALA A 299 1.22 1.74 1.45
C ALA A 299 2.68 1.37 1.21
N ASN A 300 3.48 1.26 2.28
CA ASN A 300 4.87 0.84 2.23
C ASN A 300 5.05 -0.58 1.70
N ALA A 301 4.21 -1.53 2.13
CA ALA A 301 4.19 -2.89 1.59
C ALA A 301 3.83 -2.90 0.10
N ALA A 302 2.87 -2.08 -0.33
CA ALA A 302 2.49 -1.91 -1.72
C ALA A 302 3.48 -1.07 -2.54
N ARG A 303 4.49 -0.44 -1.93
CA ARG A 303 5.40 0.54 -2.56
C ARG A 303 4.64 1.76 -3.13
N VAL A 304 3.73 2.29 -2.33
CA VAL A 304 2.95 3.51 -2.61
C VAL A 304 3.47 4.62 -1.71
N THR A 305 3.94 5.70 -2.32
CA THR A 305 4.28 6.95 -1.62
C THR A 305 3.04 7.86 -1.61
N ILE A 306 2.61 8.30 -0.44
CA ILE A 306 1.45 9.17 -0.28
C ILE A 306 1.91 10.62 -0.18
N HIS A 307 1.44 11.47 -1.08
CA HIS A 307 1.47 12.92 -0.92
C HIS A 307 0.10 13.39 -0.48
N ALA A 308 0.03 14.16 0.59
CA ALA A 308 -1.23 14.62 1.14
C ALA A 308 -1.44 16.11 0.83
N VAL A 309 -2.65 16.48 0.43
CA VAL A 309 -3.04 17.87 0.17
C VAL A 309 -4.19 18.21 1.11
N ASP A 310 -3.94 19.19 1.98
CA ASP A 310 -5.01 19.86 2.70
C ASP A 310 -5.66 20.90 1.78
N ALA A 311 -6.78 20.50 1.17
CA ALA A 311 -7.51 21.31 0.23
C ALA A 311 -8.17 22.55 0.87
N ALA A 312 -8.42 22.53 2.19
CA ALA A 312 -8.94 23.71 2.90
C ALA A 312 -7.90 24.84 2.88
N GLY A 313 -6.61 24.48 2.96
CA GLY A 313 -5.47 25.38 2.77
C GLY A 313 -5.40 26.49 3.83
N LEU A 314 -4.93 27.67 3.43
CA LEU A 314 -5.17 28.88 4.22
C LEU A 314 -6.61 29.28 3.98
N SER A 315 -7.49 28.93 4.92
CA SER A 315 -8.83 29.50 4.98
C SER A 315 -8.70 31.03 4.93
N ARG A 316 -9.00 31.66 3.79
CA ARG A 316 -9.13 33.12 3.73
C ARG A 316 -10.18 33.49 4.77
N ASP A 317 -9.90 34.55 5.52
CA ASP A 317 -10.73 35.02 6.62
C ASP A 317 -12.17 35.39 6.22
N ASP A 318 -12.55 35.30 4.95
CA ASP A 318 -13.88 35.68 4.44
C ASP A 318 -14.82 34.54 4.03
N ASP A 319 -14.36 33.30 3.78
CA ASP A 319 -15.21 32.28 3.12
C ASP A 319 -15.81 31.21 4.06
N GLY A 320 -15.47 31.22 5.35
CA GLY A 320 -15.85 30.16 6.30
C GLY A 320 -16.86 30.59 7.35
N THR A 321 -18.11 30.15 7.25
CA THR A 321 -19.09 30.12 8.36
C THR A 321 -18.87 28.91 9.30
N GLY A 322 -17.76 28.17 9.14
CA GLY A 322 -17.48 26.91 9.82
C GLY A 322 -17.62 26.97 11.34
N ALA A 323 -18.14 25.89 11.93
CA ALA A 323 -18.41 25.82 13.37
C ALA A 323 -17.16 26.12 14.21
N GLU A 324 -16.01 25.63 13.77
CA GLU A 324 -14.70 25.82 14.42
C GLU A 324 -14.30 27.27 14.49
N LYS A 325 -14.46 27.99 13.39
CA LYS A 325 -14.10 29.39 13.31
C LYS A 325 -14.98 30.22 14.24
N MET A 326 -16.30 29.97 14.23
CA MET A 326 -17.24 30.61 15.15
C MET A 326 -16.86 30.36 16.62
N LEU A 327 -16.54 29.12 16.98
CA LEU A 327 -16.15 28.77 18.34
C LEU A 327 -14.78 29.31 18.75
N ALA A 328 -13.82 29.32 17.82
CA ALA A 328 -12.50 29.91 18.01
C ALA A 328 -12.61 31.43 18.20
N THR A 329 -13.45 32.13 17.44
CA THR A 329 -13.75 33.56 17.65
C THR A 329 -14.36 33.83 19.03
N MET A 330 -15.13 32.87 19.57
CA MET A 330 -15.66 32.95 20.94
C MET A 330 -14.67 32.51 22.03
N GLY A 331 -13.46 32.08 21.67
CA GLY A 331 -12.43 31.61 22.61
C GLY A 331 -12.78 30.30 23.32
N ARG A 332 -13.69 29.49 22.76
CA ARG A 332 -14.21 28.26 23.40
C ARG A 332 -13.56 26.97 22.90
N VAL A 333 -12.87 27.03 21.76
CA VAL A 333 -12.08 25.93 21.18
C VAL A 333 -10.75 26.53 20.73
N ASP A 334 -9.63 25.87 21.02
CA ASP A 334 -8.34 26.26 20.48
C ASP A 334 -8.25 25.91 18.97
N PRO A 335 -8.24 26.92 18.07
CA PRO A 335 -8.18 26.68 16.63
C PRO A 335 -6.88 26.00 16.20
N PHE A 336 -5.79 26.18 16.95
CA PHE A 336 -4.52 25.52 16.67
C PHE A 336 -4.65 24.00 16.90
N ARG A 337 -5.27 23.60 18.02
CA ARG A 337 -5.45 22.17 18.36
C ARG A 337 -6.40 21.48 17.39
N ALA A 338 -7.52 22.10 17.04
CA ALA A 338 -8.46 21.56 16.06
C ALA A 338 -7.80 21.36 14.69
N ARG A 339 -6.98 22.32 14.24
CA ARG A 339 -6.22 22.21 12.99
C ARG A 339 -5.17 21.10 13.04
N VAL A 340 -4.37 21.04 14.11
CA VAL A 340 -3.36 19.98 14.29
C VAL A 340 -4.02 18.60 14.28
N ASN A 341 -5.19 18.45 14.91
CA ASN A 341 -5.94 17.20 14.93
C ASN A 341 -6.30 16.70 13.52
N ARG A 342 -6.60 17.61 12.57
CA ARG A 342 -6.95 17.25 11.18
C ARG A 342 -5.75 17.12 10.25
N GLN A 343 -4.69 17.91 10.49
CA GLN A 343 -3.51 17.95 9.63
C GLN A 343 -2.45 16.92 10.01
N SER A 344 -2.34 16.54 11.29
CA SER A 344 -1.30 15.59 11.73
C SER A 344 -1.37 14.24 11.02
N PRO A 345 -2.55 13.67 10.67
CA PRO A 345 -2.58 12.40 9.94
C PRO A 345 -2.13 12.53 8.49
N LEU A 346 -2.34 13.69 7.86
CA LEU A 346 -1.82 13.97 6.52
C LEU A 346 -0.29 13.99 6.53
N SER A 347 0.32 14.64 7.52
CA SER A 347 1.77 14.61 7.73
C SER A 347 2.28 13.21 8.02
N LEU A 348 1.62 12.47 8.91
CA LEU A 348 2.02 11.12 9.28
C LEU A 348 2.04 10.19 8.05
N LEU A 349 0.96 10.13 7.28
CA LEU A 349 0.89 9.29 6.08
C LEU A 349 1.95 9.68 5.04
N ALA A 350 2.19 10.98 4.87
CA ALA A 350 3.20 11.46 3.95
C ALA A 350 4.62 11.08 4.41
N GLU A 351 4.97 11.37 5.66
CA GLU A 351 6.30 11.10 6.21
C GLU A 351 6.63 9.60 6.26
N GLU A 352 5.70 8.77 6.73
CA GLU A 352 5.91 7.33 6.85
C GLU A 352 6.09 6.62 5.50
N THR A 353 5.56 7.20 4.42
CA THR A 353 5.65 6.65 3.06
C THR A 353 6.68 7.35 2.17
N GLY A 354 7.40 8.35 2.70
CA GLY A 354 8.44 9.11 2.00
C GLY A 354 7.92 10.23 1.09
N GLY A 355 6.64 10.61 1.22
CA GLY A 355 6.02 11.71 0.48
C GLY A 355 6.09 13.06 1.20
N THR A 356 5.18 13.97 0.85
CA THR A 356 5.08 15.32 1.44
C THR A 356 3.63 15.70 1.74
N ALA A 357 3.42 16.49 2.79
CA ALA A 357 2.13 17.06 3.13
C ALA A 357 2.09 18.55 2.75
N ILE A 358 1.18 18.90 1.84
CA ILE A 358 0.92 20.26 1.38
C ILE A 358 -0.16 20.85 2.29
N LEU A 359 0.27 21.47 3.38
CA LEU A 359 -0.60 22.04 4.41
C LEU A 359 -0.60 23.56 4.35
N ASN A 360 -1.70 24.18 4.80
CA ASN A 360 -1.78 25.63 5.00
C ASN A 360 -1.37 26.44 3.76
N ARG A 361 -1.83 26.04 2.56
CA ARG A 361 -1.58 26.74 1.28
C ARG A 361 -2.83 26.77 0.42
N SER A 362 -3.19 27.95 -0.10
CA SER A 362 -4.29 28.10 -1.06
C SER A 362 -3.82 27.90 -2.51
N ALA A 363 -2.59 28.33 -2.81
CA ALA A 363 -1.87 28.00 -4.03
C ALA A 363 -0.98 26.78 -3.78
N ILE A 364 -1.36 25.64 -4.36
CA ILE A 364 -0.68 24.36 -4.25
C ILE A 364 0.08 23.99 -5.54
N ALA A 365 0.01 24.82 -6.59
CA ALA A 365 0.66 24.54 -7.87
C ALA A 365 2.19 24.33 -7.76
N GLU A 366 2.89 25.16 -6.98
CA GLU A 366 4.34 25.03 -6.74
C GLU A 366 4.69 23.72 -6.02
N PRO A 367 4.12 23.40 -4.83
CA PRO A 367 4.43 22.12 -4.17
C PRO A 367 3.90 20.90 -4.95
N LEU A 368 2.89 21.03 -5.81
CA LEU A 368 2.52 19.96 -6.74
C LEU A 368 3.57 19.71 -7.83
N ALA A 369 4.36 20.72 -8.21
CA ALA A 369 5.50 20.51 -9.11
C ALA A 369 6.59 19.66 -8.43
N GLU A 370 6.79 19.77 -7.12
CA GLU A 370 7.70 18.88 -6.39
C GLU A 370 7.24 17.42 -6.41
N VAL A 371 5.91 17.18 -6.39
CA VAL A 371 5.32 15.83 -6.54
C VAL A 371 5.54 15.29 -7.96
N GLU A 372 5.49 16.17 -8.96
CA GLU A 372 5.81 15.80 -10.34
C GLU A 372 7.27 15.36 -10.49
N GLU A 373 8.20 16.10 -9.89
CA GLU A 373 9.61 15.73 -9.86
C GLU A 373 9.85 14.39 -9.16
N ASP A 374 9.06 14.08 -8.13
CA ASP A 374 9.07 12.77 -7.48
C ASP A 374 8.73 11.63 -8.44
N LEU A 375 7.92 11.85 -9.48
CA LEU A 375 7.61 10.79 -10.44
C LEU A 375 8.82 10.43 -11.32
N GLY A 376 9.71 11.39 -11.59
CA GLY A 376 10.78 11.25 -12.58
C GLY A 376 12.21 11.26 -12.03
N SER A 377 12.43 11.71 -10.79
CA SER A 377 13.78 11.98 -10.26
C SER A 377 13.99 11.44 -8.85
N TYR A 378 14.75 10.34 -8.72
CA TYR A 378 15.04 9.68 -7.45
C TYR A 378 16.22 8.71 -7.52
N TYR A 379 16.66 8.23 -6.36
CA TYR A 379 17.68 7.20 -6.21
C TYR A 379 17.03 5.88 -5.82
N SER A 380 17.37 4.78 -6.48
CA SER A 380 16.96 3.42 -6.10
C SER A 380 18.13 2.73 -5.39
N LEU A 381 17.97 2.43 -4.11
CA LEU A 381 18.94 1.72 -3.28
C LEU A 381 18.49 0.27 -3.09
N GLY A 382 19.19 -0.67 -3.70
CA GLY A 382 18.99 -2.09 -3.46
C GLY A 382 19.91 -2.60 -2.37
N TYR A 383 19.40 -3.36 -1.41
CA TYR A 383 20.21 -3.97 -0.35
C TYR A 383 19.66 -5.35 0.04
N GLU A 384 20.50 -6.16 0.70
CA GLU A 384 20.08 -7.46 1.23
C GLU A 384 19.35 -7.29 2.56
N GLY A 385 18.07 -7.67 2.59
CA GLY A 385 17.23 -7.55 3.79
C GLY A 385 17.64 -8.51 4.90
N ALA A 386 17.20 -8.21 6.12
CA ALA A 386 17.30 -9.08 7.27
C ALA A 386 16.65 -10.44 7.02
N ALA A 387 17.18 -11.48 7.65
CA ALA A 387 16.39 -12.67 7.90
C ALA A 387 15.24 -12.30 8.85
N ALA A 388 14.01 -12.45 8.37
CA ALA A 388 12.80 -12.15 9.11
C ALA A 388 11.70 -13.15 8.72
N ASP A 389 10.72 -13.29 9.60
CA ASP A 389 9.57 -14.15 9.36
C ASP A 389 8.77 -13.65 8.15
N GLU A 390 8.08 -14.60 7.50
CA GLU A 390 7.17 -14.26 6.43
C GLU A 390 6.08 -13.30 6.90
N ASP A 391 5.81 -12.32 6.06
CA ASP A 391 4.84 -11.25 6.25
C ASP A 391 5.11 -10.30 7.43
N ALA A 392 6.28 -10.38 8.05
CA ALA A 392 6.75 -9.43 9.05
C ALA A 392 6.92 -8.02 8.47
N THR A 393 6.55 -7.01 9.26
CA THR A 393 6.86 -5.60 8.99
C THR A 393 8.21 -5.26 9.62
N LEU A 394 9.08 -4.63 8.84
CA LEU A 394 10.40 -4.17 9.29
C LEU A 394 10.49 -2.65 9.14
N SER A 395 11.02 -1.98 10.15
CA SER A 395 11.41 -0.58 10.13
C SER A 395 12.65 -0.36 9.26
N VAL A 396 12.66 0.74 8.52
CA VAL A 396 13.77 1.15 7.67
C VAL A 396 14.01 2.65 7.80
N GLU A 397 15.28 3.02 7.87
CA GLU A 397 15.71 4.41 7.87
C GLU A 397 16.79 4.60 6.80
N VAL A 398 16.67 5.67 6.02
CA VAL A 398 17.69 6.08 5.05
C VAL A 398 18.28 7.41 5.48
N ARG A 399 19.59 7.46 5.62
CA ARG A 399 20.35 8.68 5.93
C ARG A 399 21.23 9.07 4.75
N VAL A 400 21.42 10.38 4.59
CA VAL A 400 22.41 10.95 3.65
C VAL A 400 23.55 11.52 4.48
N LYS A 401 24.78 11.14 4.15
CA LYS A 401 26.00 11.52 4.89
C LYS A 401 26.38 12.98 4.64
N ARG A 402 26.01 13.54 3.49
CA ARG A 402 26.32 14.92 3.15
C ARG A 402 25.52 15.88 4.05
N PRO A 403 26.18 16.85 4.71
CA PRO A 403 25.53 17.72 5.68
C PRO A 403 24.50 18.64 5.00
N GLY A 404 23.37 18.86 5.69
CA GLY A 404 22.31 19.76 5.21
C GLY A 404 21.38 19.17 4.15
N LEU A 405 21.57 17.90 3.78
CA LEU A 405 20.65 17.17 2.91
C LEU A 405 19.64 16.36 3.73
N VAL A 406 18.44 16.18 3.17
CA VAL A 406 17.36 15.39 3.75
C VAL A 406 16.97 14.30 2.76
N ALA A 407 16.96 13.04 3.22
CA ALA A 407 16.39 11.93 2.45
C ALA A 407 14.94 11.69 2.86
N ARG A 408 14.07 11.53 1.87
CA ARG A 408 12.72 10.99 2.00
C ARG A 408 12.67 9.60 1.39
N ALA A 409 12.22 8.63 2.16
CA ALA A 409 12.01 7.25 1.77
C ALA A 409 10.91 6.66 2.66
N ARG A 410 10.32 5.53 2.25
CA ARG A 410 9.43 4.75 3.12
C ARG A 410 10.16 4.32 4.40
N ARG A 411 9.45 4.38 5.53
CA ARG A 411 9.99 4.06 6.86
C ARG A 411 9.74 2.62 7.31
N SER A 412 8.97 1.85 6.54
CA SER A 412 8.77 0.43 6.78
C SER A 412 8.72 -0.39 5.50
N LEU A 413 8.85 -1.70 5.66
CA LEU A 413 8.82 -2.72 4.64
C LEU A 413 8.01 -3.91 5.11
N ARG A 414 7.52 -4.71 4.16
CA ARG A 414 6.92 -6.01 4.47
C ARG A 414 7.62 -7.13 3.73
N VAL A 415 8.00 -8.16 4.49
CA VAL A 415 8.68 -9.36 4.02
C VAL A 415 7.66 -10.32 3.41
N LYS A 416 7.12 -9.98 2.24
CA LYS A 416 5.97 -10.69 1.66
C LYS A 416 6.24 -12.18 1.43
N SER A 417 5.38 -13.03 1.98
CA SER A 417 5.27 -14.45 1.62
C SER A 417 4.81 -14.62 0.17
N ASP A 418 5.02 -15.79 -0.40
CA ASP A 418 4.47 -16.12 -1.71
C ASP A 418 2.94 -16.11 -1.72
N ASP A 419 2.29 -16.49 -0.61
CA ASP A 419 0.83 -16.40 -0.45
C ASP A 419 0.37 -14.95 -0.55
N SER A 420 1.02 -14.03 0.19
CA SER A 420 0.72 -12.59 0.12
C SER A 420 0.95 -12.01 -1.27
N ARG A 421 2.05 -12.37 -1.95
CA ARG A 421 2.34 -11.91 -3.32
C ARG A 421 1.25 -12.34 -4.30
N VAL A 422 0.78 -13.59 -4.21
CA VAL A 422 -0.28 -14.10 -5.10
C VAL A 422 -1.64 -13.49 -4.74
N ALA A 423 -1.96 -13.35 -3.46
CA ALA A 423 -3.18 -12.69 -3.00
C ALA A 423 -3.30 -11.26 -3.53
N GLU A 424 -2.24 -10.45 -3.39
CA GLU A 424 -2.17 -9.09 -3.95
C GLU A 424 -2.27 -9.10 -5.48
N GLY A 425 -1.61 -10.06 -6.13
CA GLY A 425 -1.69 -10.27 -7.58
C GLY A 425 -3.12 -10.51 -8.06
N VAL A 426 -3.87 -11.35 -7.34
CA VAL A 426 -5.28 -11.64 -7.62
C VAL A 426 -6.15 -10.42 -7.41
N ALA A 427 -5.96 -9.69 -6.30
CA ALA A 427 -6.73 -8.49 -5.98
C ALA A 427 -6.50 -7.38 -7.03
N SER A 428 -5.25 -7.07 -7.35
CA SER A 428 -4.88 -6.05 -8.33
C SER A 428 -5.39 -6.37 -9.74
N ALA A 429 -5.32 -7.65 -10.13
CA ALA A 429 -5.77 -8.12 -11.43
C ALA A 429 -7.26 -7.90 -11.70
N LEU A 430 -8.11 -7.74 -10.67
CA LEU A 430 -9.53 -7.40 -10.84
C LEU A 430 -9.76 -6.03 -11.48
N PHE A 431 -8.77 -5.14 -11.38
CA PHE A 431 -8.88 -3.74 -11.78
C PHE A 431 -8.03 -3.46 -13.03
N PHE A 432 -6.81 -4.00 -13.07
CA PHE A 432 -5.81 -3.68 -14.10
C PHE A 432 -5.51 -4.86 -15.04
N GLY A 433 -6.01 -6.06 -14.72
CA GLY A 433 -5.68 -7.29 -15.46
C GLY A 433 -4.24 -7.76 -15.19
N ARG A 434 -3.99 -9.05 -15.40
CA ARG A 434 -2.66 -9.65 -15.28
C ARG A 434 -2.57 -10.91 -16.13
N PRO A 435 -2.06 -10.85 -17.37
CA PRO A 435 -2.11 -11.96 -18.32
C PRO A 435 -1.01 -13.02 -18.13
N GLU A 436 -0.40 -13.10 -16.95
CA GLU A 436 0.68 -14.05 -16.64
C GLU A 436 0.12 -15.45 -16.40
N ASN A 437 0.25 -16.35 -17.38
CA ASN A 437 -0.21 -17.74 -17.26
C ASN A 437 0.87 -18.75 -17.66
N PRO A 438 2.01 -18.82 -16.94
CA PRO A 438 3.09 -19.78 -17.24
C PRO A 438 2.63 -21.24 -17.17
N PHE A 439 1.61 -21.56 -16.37
CA PHE A 439 1.08 -22.92 -16.24
C PHE A 439 0.18 -23.33 -17.41
N GLY A 440 -0.17 -22.42 -18.33
CA GLY A 440 -1.13 -22.70 -19.39
C GLY A 440 -2.49 -23.14 -18.85
N ALA A 441 -2.87 -22.66 -17.66
CA ALA A 441 -4.11 -23.01 -17.02
C ALA A 441 -5.31 -22.47 -17.80
N SER A 442 -6.40 -23.23 -17.82
CA SER A 442 -7.67 -22.83 -18.42
C SER A 442 -8.78 -22.86 -17.37
N VAL A 443 -9.79 -22.01 -17.55
CA VAL A 443 -10.94 -21.93 -16.66
C VAL A 443 -12.23 -22.02 -17.45
N GLU A 444 -13.14 -22.85 -16.96
CA GLU A 444 -14.51 -23.01 -17.45
C GLU A 444 -15.49 -22.71 -16.32
N PHE A 445 -16.54 -21.94 -16.63
CA PHE A 445 -17.62 -21.63 -15.70
C PHE A 445 -18.84 -22.46 -16.06
N GLY A 446 -19.40 -23.14 -15.05
CA GLY A 446 -20.65 -23.89 -15.18
C GLY A 446 -21.87 -22.99 -15.10
N ALA A 447 -23.05 -23.59 -15.25
CA ALA A 447 -24.31 -22.88 -15.03
C ALA A 447 -24.45 -22.48 -13.55
N PRO A 448 -24.88 -21.24 -13.25
CA PRO A 448 -25.22 -20.81 -11.89
C PRO A 448 -26.24 -21.75 -11.25
N GLN A 449 -25.94 -22.23 -10.04
CA GLN A 449 -26.82 -23.13 -9.30
C GLN A 449 -27.69 -22.32 -8.35
N ALA A 450 -29.03 -22.47 -8.45
CA ALA A 450 -30.01 -21.78 -7.60
C ALA A 450 -30.54 -22.64 -6.43
N GLY A 451 -30.07 -23.89 -6.28
CA GLY A 451 -30.50 -24.83 -5.24
C GLY A 451 -29.72 -24.73 -3.92
N GLY A 452 -29.75 -25.79 -3.10
CA GLY A 452 -29.24 -25.81 -1.71
C GLY A 452 -27.77 -25.42 -1.46
N ARG A 453 -26.95 -25.26 -2.52
CA ARG A 453 -25.66 -24.57 -2.47
C ARG A 453 -25.59 -23.54 -3.61
N PRO A 454 -26.06 -22.29 -3.40
CA PRO A 454 -26.03 -21.27 -4.44
C PRO A 454 -24.59 -20.87 -4.76
N GLY A 455 -24.26 -20.79 -6.05
CA GLY A 455 -22.94 -20.38 -6.50
C GLY A 455 -22.68 -20.64 -7.98
N LEU A 456 -21.52 -20.15 -8.44
CA LEU A 456 -21.01 -20.37 -9.78
C LEU A 456 -19.97 -21.49 -9.75
N PRO A 457 -20.23 -22.66 -10.35
CA PRO A 457 -19.24 -23.71 -10.48
C PRO A 457 -18.09 -23.25 -11.37
N VAL A 458 -16.87 -23.51 -10.94
CA VAL A 458 -15.64 -23.19 -11.67
C VAL A 458 -14.82 -24.46 -11.78
N ARG A 459 -14.43 -24.80 -13.01
CA ARG A 459 -13.51 -25.88 -13.31
C ARG A 459 -12.23 -25.31 -13.90
N ILE A 460 -11.11 -25.53 -13.21
CA ILE A 460 -9.78 -25.11 -13.63
C ILE A 460 -9.02 -26.34 -14.11
N ARG A 461 -8.40 -26.27 -15.29
CA ARG A 461 -7.49 -27.32 -15.78
C ARG A 461 -6.07 -26.78 -15.89
N VAL A 462 -5.10 -27.50 -15.33
CA VAL A 462 -3.67 -27.21 -15.44
C VAL A 462 -2.98 -28.39 -16.12
N PRO A 463 -2.40 -28.21 -17.32
CA PRO A 463 -1.67 -29.26 -18.03
C PRO A 463 -0.45 -29.76 -17.24
N SER A 464 -0.27 -31.08 -17.17
CA SER A 464 0.79 -31.71 -16.37
C SER A 464 2.21 -31.32 -16.79
N GLY A 465 2.46 -31.12 -18.08
CA GLY A 465 3.78 -30.74 -18.63
C GLY A 465 4.14 -29.26 -18.51
N ARG A 466 3.26 -28.42 -17.93
CA ARG A 466 3.48 -26.98 -17.75
C ARG A 466 3.74 -26.59 -16.29
N LEU A 467 3.67 -27.56 -15.37
CA LEU A 467 4.05 -27.34 -13.98
C LEU A 467 5.58 -27.41 -13.83
N PRO A 468 6.21 -26.40 -13.20
CA PRO A 468 7.64 -26.43 -12.93
C PRO A 468 7.97 -27.63 -12.01
N GLY A 469 9.03 -28.39 -12.34
CA GLY A 469 9.45 -29.56 -11.55
C GLY A 469 9.02 -30.94 -12.08
N ALA A 470 8.37 -31.01 -13.24
CA ALA A 470 7.97 -32.27 -13.90
C ALA A 470 9.12 -33.18 -14.39
N GLY A 471 10.37 -32.98 -13.93
CA GLY A 471 11.57 -33.60 -14.52
C GLY A 471 12.43 -34.49 -13.61
N ALA A 472 12.19 -34.53 -12.29
CA ALA A 472 13.02 -35.35 -11.38
C ALA A 472 12.31 -36.66 -11.00
N PRO A 473 12.83 -37.84 -11.38
CA PRO A 473 12.24 -39.14 -11.00
C PRO A 473 12.23 -39.32 -9.48
N GLY A 474 11.05 -39.57 -8.90
CA GLY A 474 10.90 -39.94 -7.48
C GLY A 474 10.67 -38.79 -6.48
N ALA A 475 10.55 -37.53 -6.92
CA ALA A 475 10.15 -36.44 -6.04
C ALA A 475 8.64 -36.51 -5.71
N PRO A 476 8.21 -36.39 -4.43
CA PRO A 476 6.79 -36.26 -4.11
C PRO A 476 6.24 -35.01 -4.80
N ARG A 477 5.10 -35.14 -5.51
CA ARG A 477 4.56 -33.98 -6.23
C ARG A 477 4.01 -32.92 -5.29
N GLY A 478 4.12 -31.67 -5.75
CA GLY A 478 3.81 -30.48 -5.01
C GLY A 478 2.31 -30.27 -4.73
N ARG A 479 2.06 -29.22 -3.97
CA ARG A 479 0.72 -28.74 -3.63
C ARG A 479 0.42 -27.50 -4.47
N LEU A 480 -0.78 -27.41 -5.03
CA LEU A 480 -1.26 -26.19 -5.65
C LEU A 480 -2.20 -25.44 -4.71
N VAL A 481 -2.08 -24.12 -4.68
CA VAL A 481 -3.01 -23.23 -3.98
C VAL A 481 -3.77 -22.39 -5.00
N PHE A 482 -5.09 -22.42 -4.90
CA PHE A 482 -6.00 -21.66 -5.74
C PHE A 482 -6.58 -20.50 -4.94
N TYR A 483 -6.59 -19.34 -5.57
CA TYR A 483 -7.06 -18.08 -5.02
C TYR A 483 -8.19 -17.56 -5.90
N PHE A 484 -9.28 -17.11 -5.28
CA PHE A 484 -10.42 -16.56 -5.99
C PHE A 484 -10.85 -15.26 -5.35
N MET A 485 -11.06 -14.25 -6.18
CA MET A 485 -11.67 -12.99 -5.77
C MET A 485 -12.53 -12.48 -6.91
N ALA A 486 -13.61 -11.79 -6.59
CA ALA A 486 -14.51 -11.22 -7.58
C ALA A 486 -14.77 -9.74 -7.31
N ARG A 487 -15.12 -9.02 -8.37
CA ARG A 487 -15.53 -7.61 -8.35
C ARG A 487 -16.79 -7.43 -9.18
N ASP A 488 -17.75 -6.68 -8.65
CA ASP A 488 -18.97 -6.33 -9.36
C ASP A 488 -18.86 -5.01 -10.16
N GLU A 489 -19.98 -4.57 -10.74
CA GLU A 489 -20.05 -3.32 -11.53
C GLU A 489 -19.97 -2.05 -10.68
N GLU A 490 -20.19 -2.15 -9.36
CA GLU A 490 -20.04 -1.05 -8.42
C GLU A 490 -18.62 -1.02 -7.80
N ASP A 491 -17.67 -1.76 -8.40
CA ASP A 491 -16.30 -1.96 -7.90
C ASP A 491 -16.19 -2.61 -6.52
N ARG A 492 -17.28 -3.21 -6.01
CA ARG A 492 -17.25 -3.90 -4.71
C ARG A 492 -16.61 -5.28 -4.90
N THR A 493 -15.70 -5.64 -4.01
CA THR A 493 -14.98 -6.92 -4.08
C THR A 493 -15.54 -7.96 -3.11
N SER A 494 -15.36 -9.24 -3.42
CA SER A 494 -15.52 -10.34 -2.47
C SER A 494 -14.27 -10.48 -1.58
N ASP A 495 -14.39 -11.22 -0.48
CA ASP A 495 -13.21 -11.73 0.22
C ASP A 495 -12.42 -12.68 -0.67
N LEU A 496 -11.12 -12.80 -0.39
CA LEU A 496 -10.24 -13.75 -1.04
C LEU A 496 -10.54 -15.17 -0.53
N VAL A 497 -10.92 -16.06 -1.42
CA VAL A 497 -11.12 -17.48 -1.10
C VAL A 497 -9.85 -18.25 -1.48
N ARG A 498 -9.33 -19.02 -0.54
CA ARG A 498 -8.12 -19.83 -0.68
C ARG A 498 -8.45 -21.32 -0.57
N GLN A 499 -7.97 -22.12 -1.50
CA GLN A 499 -8.17 -23.57 -1.53
C GLN A 499 -6.86 -24.28 -1.91
N GLU A 500 -6.56 -25.39 -1.26
CA GLU A 500 -5.37 -26.19 -1.55
C GLU A 500 -5.75 -27.52 -2.20
N LYS A 501 -4.89 -28.02 -3.08
CA LYS A 501 -5.01 -29.34 -3.67
C LYS A 501 -3.66 -30.03 -3.80
N GLU A 502 -3.58 -31.26 -3.32
CA GLU A 502 -2.44 -32.14 -3.60
C GLU A 502 -2.50 -32.66 -5.03
N VAL A 503 -1.33 -32.73 -5.68
CA VAL A 503 -1.22 -33.15 -7.07
C VAL A 503 -0.37 -34.40 -7.16
N ALA A 504 -0.85 -35.42 -7.89
CA ALA A 504 -0.12 -36.67 -8.12
C ALA A 504 0.80 -36.57 -9.35
N PRO A 505 1.95 -37.29 -9.42
CA PRO A 505 2.85 -37.39 -10.58
C PRO A 505 2.16 -37.60 -11.94
N ASP A 506 2.68 -36.98 -13.00
CA ASP A 506 2.23 -36.86 -14.40
C ASP A 506 0.74 -36.63 -14.72
N ALA A 507 -0.09 -36.39 -13.72
CA ALA A 507 -1.51 -36.09 -13.87
C ALA A 507 -1.80 -34.64 -14.30
N GLU A 508 -2.76 -34.48 -15.21
CA GLU A 508 -3.48 -33.22 -15.43
C GLU A 508 -4.24 -32.84 -14.15
N VAL A 509 -4.14 -31.57 -13.75
CA VAL A 509 -4.85 -31.10 -12.56
C VAL A 509 -6.18 -30.51 -12.96
N VAL A 510 -7.28 -31.13 -12.53
CA VAL A 510 -8.62 -30.55 -12.61
C VAL A 510 -9.06 -30.13 -11.22
N HIS A 511 -9.27 -28.83 -10.99
CA HIS A 511 -9.77 -28.29 -9.73
C HIS A 511 -11.18 -27.75 -9.91
N GLU A 512 -12.10 -28.16 -9.02
CA GLU A 512 -13.49 -27.72 -9.04
C GLU A 512 -13.81 -26.93 -7.78
N ALA A 513 -14.38 -25.74 -7.95
CA ALA A 513 -14.78 -24.86 -6.87
C ALA A 513 -16.20 -24.34 -7.12
N LEU A 514 -16.89 -23.96 -6.04
CA LEU A 514 -18.19 -23.28 -6.11
C LEU A 514 -18.04 -21.88 -5.52
N LEU A 515 -18.10 -20.85 -6.36
CA LEU A 515 -17.93 -19.46 -5.93
C LEU A 515 -19.28 -18.84 -5.55
N LYS A 516 -19.37 -18.32 -4.32
CA LYS A 516 -20.52 -17.54 -3.87
C LYS A 516 -20.34 -16.10 -4.33
N LEU A 517 -21.15 -15.68 -5.29
CA LEU A 517 -21.05 -14.37 -5.93
C LEU A 517 -22.37 -13.62 -5.81
N ARG A 518 -22.28 -12.29 -5.79
CA ARG A 518 -23.45 -11.42 -5.90
C ARG A 518 -24.05 -11.54 -7.31
N PRO A 519 -25.38 -11.40 -7.46
CA PRO A 519 -26.00 -11.25 -8.77
C PRO A 519 -25.42 -10.09 -9.57
N GLY A 520 -25.57 -10.15 -10.90
CA GLY A 520 -25.08 -9.14 -11.84
C GLY A 520 -23.79 -9.55 -12.54
N ARG A 521 -23.20 -8.61 -13.28
CA ARG A 521 -21.93 -8.85 -13.97
C ARG A 521 -20.78 -8.82 -12.96
N GLN A 522 -19.97 -9.87 -12.97
CA GLN A 522 -18.83 -10.05 -12.07
C GLN A 522 -17.57 -10.21 -12.92
N VAL A 523 -16.47 -9.61 -12.49
CA VAL A 523 -15.12 -9.93 -12.95
C VAL A 523 -14.49 -10.80 -11.88
N ILE A 524 -14.04 -12.00 -12.25
CA ILE A 524 -13.38 -12.95 -11.36
C ILE A 524 -11.90 -12.96 -11.70
N SER A 525 -11.07 -12.87 -10.67
CA SER A 525 -9.63 -13.06 -10.74
C SER A 525 -9.26 -14.34 -10.02
N ILE A 526 -8.46 -15.17 -10.67
CA ILE A 526 -8.02 -16.47 -10.18
C ILE A 526 -6.50 -16.47 -10.16
N GLY A 527 -5.92 -16.85 -9.02
CA GLY A 527 -4.50 -17.12 -8.87
C GLY A 527 -4.27 -18.61 -8.65
N ILE A 528 -3.24 -19.17 -9.25
CA ILE A 528 -2.82 -20.56 -9.06
C ILE A 528 -1.35 -20.52 -8.70
N ARG A 529 -0.99 -20.98 -7.51
CA ARG A 529 0.39 -21.03 -7.01
C ARG A 529 0.85 -22.46 -6.88
N ASP A 530 2.06 -22.75 -7.35
CA ASP A 530 2.77 -23.97 -7.00
C ASP A 530 3.61 -23.73 -5.74
N VAL A 531 3.31 -24.48 -4.68
CA VAL A 531 3.99 -24.33 -3.37
C VAL A 531 5.47 -24.69 -3.46
N ALA A 532 5.85 -25.62 -4.34
CA ALA A 532 7.24 -26.08 -4.43
C ALA A 532 8.16 -25.05 -5.07
N THR A 533 7.68 -24.30 -6.06
CA THR A 533 8.48 -23.33 -6.83
C THR A 533 8.15 -21.88 -6.55
N GLY A 534 7.04 -21.59 -5.86
CA GLY A 534 6.54 -20.23 -5.64
C GLY A 534 5.94 -19.57 -6.90
N LEU A 535 6.06 -20.20 -8.07
CA LEU A 535 5.54 -19.67 -9.33
C LEU A 535 4.01 -19.62 -9.30
N ALA A 536 3.45 -18.62 -10.00
CA ALA A 536 2.02 -18.40 -10.05
C ALA A 536 1.51 -18.09 -11.46
N SER A 537 0.27 -18.47 -11.73
CA SER A 537 -0.51 -18.07 -12.91
C SER A 537 -1.76 -17.31 -12.48
N TYR A 538 -2.16 -16.34 -13.29
CA TYR A 538 -3.31 -15.48 -13.09
C TYR A 538 -4.26 -15.58 -14.28
N LEU A 539 -5.56 -15.66 -13.99
CA LEU A 539 -6.62 -15.70 -14.99
C LEU A 539 -7.71 -14.71 -14.59
N GLN A 540 -8.21 -13.93 -15.55
CA GLN A 540 -9.37 -13.06 -15.33
C GLN A 540 -10.49 -13.37 -16.30
N ARG A 541 -11.73 -13.43 -15.81
CA ARG A 541 -12.91 -13.63 -16.65
C ARG A 541 -14.10 -12.82 -16.15
N ALA A 542 -14.82 -12.20 -17.08
CA ALA A 542 -16.11 -11.60 -16.81
C ALA A 542 -17.20 -12.66 -16.98
N VAL A 543 -18.15 -12.71 -16.03
CA VAL A 543 -19.28 -13.63 -16.02
C VAL A 543 -20.54 -12.88 -15.59
N ALA A 544 -21.70 -13.37 -16.01
CA ALA A 544 -22.99 -12.87 -15.54
C ALA A 544 -23.59 -13.85 -14.54
N VAL A 545 -23.87 -13.40 -13.32
CA VAL A 545 -24.49 -14.19 -12.27
C VAL A 545 -25.98 -13.80 -12.20
N PRO A 546 -26.92 -14.72 -12.45
CA PRO A 546 -28.34 -14.43 -12.40
C PRO A 546 -28.77 -14.13 -10.95
N PRO A 547 -29.84 -13.34 -10.75
CA PRO A 547 -30.44 -13.16 -9.44
C PRO A 547 -30.92 -14.50 -8.88
N SER A 548 -30.63 -14.76 -7.61
CA SER A 548 -31.23 -15.86 -6.85
C SER A 548 -32.74 -15.64 -6.80
N ARG A 549 -33.51 -16.61 -7.32
CA ARG A 549 -34.97 -16.61 -7.28
C ARG A 549 -35.51 -16.85 -5.89
#